data_AF-A0A9D5W9R8-F1
#
_entry.id   AF-A0A9D5W9R8-F1
#
_cell.length_a   1.000
_cell.length_b   1.000
_cell.length_c   1.000
_cell.angle_alpha   90.00
_cell.angle_beta   90.00
_cell.angle_gamma   90.00
#
_symmetry.space_group_name_H-M   'P 1'
#
loop_
_entity.id
_entity.type
_entity.pdbx_description
1 polymer ?
#
loop_
_entity_poly.entity_id
_entity_poly.type
_entity_poly.pdbx_seq_one_letter_code
_entity_poly.pdbx_strand_id
1 'polypeptide(L)'
;MKIKNIAIGAIAVLCVSMFVAVSGISVTNVNAASNTYYYMPYFHTNQGNVVYCYLSNASNYAVTISVSVTSAATAPTTNVSTFTTTLGRGISQMISFSGQNITFGSETKDISTQTGGTGNSLTAYGLRLTLASTGSDLNCKNMTMACFQGTTSPKRNVLGYICEDDSTSGPGGNKNVLGF
;
A
#
# COMPACT_ATOMS: atom_id res chain seq x y z
N MET A 1 -68.92 -35.42 -36.81
CA MET A 1 -69.41 -35.90 -35.49
C MET A 1 -68.26 -36.66 -34.82
N LYS A 2 -67.99 -36.33 -33.54
CA LYS A 2 -66.96 -36.86 -32.62
C LYS A 2 -65.52 -36.33 -32.77
N ILE A 3 -65.28 -35.27 -31.99
CA ILE A 3 -64.01 -34.86 -31.39
C ILE A 3 -63.56 -35.94 -30.39
N LYS A 4 -62.26 -36.27 -30.35
CA LYS A 4 -61.58 -36.75 -29.15
C LYS A 4 -60.24 -36.04 -28.99
N ASN A 5 -60.04 -35.54 -27.77
CA ASN A 5 -58.97 -34.68 -27.29
C ASN A 5 -57.65 -35.42 -27.01
N ILE A 6 -56.55 -34.71 -27.32
CA ILE A 6 -55.37 -34.42 -26.49
C ILE A 6 -54.61 -35.59 -25.83
N ALA A 7 -53.34 -35.74 -26.23
CA ALA A 7 -52.26 -36.03 -25.29
C ALA A 7 -50.96 -35.34 -25.76
N ILE A 8 -50.59 -34.30 -25.00
CA ILE A 8 -49.29 -33.64 -24.97
C ILE A 8 -48.30 -34.64 -24.38
N GLY A 9 -47.17 -34.92 -25.06
CA GLY A 9 -46.14 -35.78 -24.49
C GLY A 9 -44.92 -35.97 -25.37
N ALA A 10 -43.79 -35.43 -24.90
CA ALA A 10 -42.42 -35.79 -25.27
C ALA A 10 -41.87 -35.36 -26.65
N ILE A 11 -41.56 -34.06 -26.77
CA ILE A 11 -40.33 -33.66 -27.47
C ILE A 11 -39.19 -34.06 -26.55
N ALA A 12 -38.62 -35.23 -26.79
CA ALA A 12 -37.42 -35.71 -26.14
C ALA A 12 -36.39 -36.05 -27.22
N VAL A 13 -35.13 -35.78 -26.87
CA VAL A 13 -33.92 -36.22 -27.57
C VAL A 13 -33.48 -35.34 -28.75
N LEU A 14 -32.77 -34.26 -28.43
CA LEU A 14 -31.41 -34.03 -28.95
C LEU A 14 -30.69 -32.88 -28.19
N CYS A 15 -30.51 -33.03 -26.88
CA CYS A 15 -29.43 -32.31 -26.17
C CYS A 15 -28.24 -33.26 -26.08
N VAL A 16 -27.42 -33.30 -27.14
CA VAL A 16 -26.11 -33.93 -27.08
C VAL A 16 -25.29 -33.12 -26.08
N SER A 17 -25.14 -33.71 -24.90
CA SER A 17 -24.34 -33.26 -23.77
C SER A 17 -22.89 -33.00 -24.20
N MET A 18 -22.54 -31.73 -24.34
CA MET A 18 -21.15 -31.30 -24.39
C MET A 18 -20.61 -31.24 -22.95
N PHE A 19 -20.41 -32.41 -22.35
CA PHE A 19 -19.62 -32.55 -21.13
C PHE A 19 -18.14 -32.52 -21.55
N VAL A 20 -17.56 -31.32 -21.61
CA VAL A 20 -16.10 -31.21 -21.57
C VAL A 20 -15.71 -31.40 -20.11
N ALA A 21 -15.20 -32.58 -19.78
CA ALA A 21 -14.52 -32.82 -18.52
C ALA A 21 -13.25 -31.94 -18.50
N VAL A 22 -13.37 -30.73 -17.96
CA VAL A 22 -12.20 -29.90 -17.65
C VAL A 22 -11.64 -30.37 -16.30
N SER A 23 -11.02 -31.55 -16.31
CA SER A 23 -10.17 -31.98 -15.21
C SER A 23 -8.88 -31.15 -15.24
N GLY A 24 -8.75 -30.21 -14.30
CA GLY A 24 -7.47 -29.55 -14.01
C GLY A 24 -7.41 -28.04 -14.15
N ILE A 25 -8.52 -27.28 -14.01
CA ILE A 25 -8.38 -25.85 -13.70
C ILE A 25 -7.90 -25.77 -12.25
N SER A 26 -6.58 -25.67 -12.07
CA SER A 26 -6.01 -25.05 -10.89
C SER A 26 -6.51 -23.61 -10.89
N VAL A 27 -7.57 -23.34 -10.12
CA VAL A 27 -7.90 -21.97 -9.73
C VAL A 27 -6.73 -21.56 -8.84
N THR A 28 -5.72 -20.93 -9.43
CA THR A 28 -4.87 -20.05 -8.65
C THR A 28 -5.83 -19.02 -8.06
N ASN A 29 -6.07 -19.09 -6.76
CA ASN A 29 -6.63 -17.94 -6.06
C ASN A 29 -5.66 -16.80 -6.35
N VAL A 30 -6.02 -15.97 -7.33
CA VAL A 30 -5.35 -14.70 -7.53
C VAL A 30 -5.83 -13.89 -6.33
N ASN A 31 -5.12 -14.02 -5.21
CA ASN A 31 -5.40 -13.15 -4.09
C ASN A 31 -5.23 -11.73 -4.65
N ALA A 32 -6.29 -10.93 -4.56
CA ALA A 32 -6.25 -9.57 -5.05
C ALA A 32 -5.16 -8.82 -4.28
N ALA A 33 -4.15 -8.35 -4.99
CA ALA A 33 -3.14 -7.51 -4.38
C ALA A 33 -3.82 -6.24 -3.85
N SER A 34 -3.55 -5.89 -2.61
CA SER A 34 -4.05 -4.65 -1.99
C SER A 34 -2.90 -3.76 -1.59
N ASN A 35 -3.14 -2.46 -1.70
CA ASN A 35 -2.16 -1.42 -1.48
C ASN A 35 -2.68 -0.33 -0.55
N THR A 36 -1.79 0.11 0.32
CA THR A 36 -1.97 1.32 1.13
C THR A 36 -0.87 2.31 0.80
N TYR A 37 -1.23 3.57 0.68
CA TYR A 37 -0.36 4.67 0.30
C TYR A 37 -0.33 5.71 1.42
N TYR A 38 0.87 6.08 1.86
CA TYR A 38 1.07 7.22 2.75
C TYR A 38 1.73 8.35 2.00
N TYR A 39 1.03 9.47 1.84
CA TYR A 39 1.52 10.69 1.24
C TYR A 39 2.00 11.63 2.33
N MET A 40 3.29 11.94 2.32
CA MET A 40 3.93 12.81 3.29
C MET A 40 4.54 14.00 2.54
N PRO A 41 3.95 15.19 2.63
CA PRO A 41 4.30 16.31 1.77
C PRO A 41 5.64 16.97 2.12
N TYR A 42 6.14 16.76 3.34
CA TYR A 42 7.29 17.49 3.83
C TYR A 42 8.24 16.66 4.70
N PHE A 43 9.48 16.61 4.25
CA PHE A 43 10.68 16.23 4.96
C PHE A 43 11.81 17.20 4.60
N HIS A 44 12.93 17.13 5.31
CA HIS A 44 14.10 17.93 5.02
C HIS A 44 15.39 17.11 5.18
N THR A 45 16.48 17.59 4.59
CA THR A 45 17.80 16.97 4.69
C THR A 45 18.62 17.37 5.93
N ASN A 46 18.04 18.08 6.91
CA ASN A 46 18.71 18.38 8.17
C ASN A 46 18.87 17.12 9.05
N GLN A 47 20.11 16.71 9.34
CA GLN A 47 20.41 15.56 10.20
C GLN A 47 20.09 15.80 11.69
N GLY A 48 20.03 17.05 12.14
CA GLY A 48 19.69 17.40 13.52
C GLY A 48 18.20 17.28 13.85
N ASN A 49 17.34 17.17 12.84
CA ASN A 49 15.88 17.18 12.97
C ASN A 49 15.25 15.88 12.44
N VAL A 50 15.75 14.74 12.91
CA VAL A 50 15.29 13.41 12.46
C VAL A 50 13.78 13.24 12.64
N VAL A 51 13.11 12.68 11.63
CA VAL A 51 11.71 12.27 11.72
C VAL A 51 11.66 10.75 11.91
N TYR A 52 10.83 10.30 12.84
CA TYR A 52 10.60 8.89 13.15
C TYR A 52 9.13 8.56 12.93
N CYS A 53 8.84 7.60 12.06
CA CYS A 53 7.48 7.10 11.83
C CYS A 53 7.37 5.66 12.33
N TYR A 54 6.48 5.40 13.28
CA TYR A 54 6.13 4.04 13.67
C TYR A 54 5.01 3.56 12.77
N LEU A 55 5.31 2.56 11.95
CA LEU A 55 4.36 1.90 11.07
C LEU A 55 3.96 0.56 11.69
N SER A 56 2.66 0.34 11.85
CA SER A 56 2.09 -0.89 12.40
C SER A 56 1.36 -1.66 11.31
N ASN A 57 1.63 -2.96 11.23
CA ASN A 57 0.90 -3.89 10.38
C ASN A 57 -0.04 -4.75 11.25
N ALA A 58 -1.29 -4.32 11.37
CA ALA A 58 -2.35 -5.09 12.02
C ALA A 58 -3.14 -5.96 11.03
N SER A 59 -2.70 -6.07 9.77
CA SER A 59 -3.30 -6.98 8.80
C SER A 59 -2.88 -8.44 9.06
N ASN A 60 -3.49 -9.36 8.33
CA ASN A 60 -3.16 -10.78 8.42
C ASN A 60 -1.94 -11.19 7.57
N TYR A 61 -1.38 -10.27 6.78
CA TYR A 61 -0.36 -10.56 5.79
C TYR A 61 0.92 -9.78 6.06
N ALA A 62 2.04 -10.34 5.61
CA ALA A 62 3.25 -9.54 5.47
C ALA A 62 3.05 -8.52 4.34
N VAL A 63 3.64 -7.34 4.51
CA VAL A 63 3.55 -6.26 3.54
C VAL A 63 4.93 -5.91 3.04
N THR A 64 5.01 -5.66 1.75
CA THR A 64 6.16 -5.12 1.07
C THR A 64 6.05 -3.60 1.09
N ILE A 65 7.03 -2.93 1.67
CA ILE A 65 7.08 -1.47 1.78
C ILE A 65 8.01 -0.94 0.72
N SER A 66 7.51 0.01 -0.06
CA SER A 66 8.23 0.73 -1.11
C SER A 66 8.17 2.22 -0.84
N VAL A 67 9.31 2.89 -0.83
CA VAL A 67 9.36 4.35 -0.66
C VAL A 67 9.56 5.02 -2.01
N SER A 68 9.06 6.23 -2.18
CA SER A 68 9.19 7.02 -3.41
C SER A 68 9.35 8.49 -3.05
N VAL A 69 10.39 9.16 -3.56
CA VAL A 69 10.49 10.62 -3.48
C VAL A 69 9.54 11.22 -4.50
N THR A 70 8.61 12.08 -4.06
CA THR A 70 7.54 12.64 -4.92
C THR A 70 7.79 14.09 -5.31
N SER A 71 8.60 14.81 -4.54
CA SER A 71 9.01 16.18 -4.82
C SER A 71 10.32 16.49 -4.12
N ALA A 72 11.16 17.34 -4.72
CA ALA A 72 12.37 17.86 -4.10
C ALA A 72 12.57 19.33 -4.49
N ALA A 73 13.03 20.16 -3.56
CA ALA A 73 13.13 21.61 -3.75
C ALA A 73 14.18 22.05 -4.79
N THR A 74 15.20 21.22 -5.04
CA THR A 74 16.33 21.53 -5.93
C THR A 74 16.16 20.98 -7.35
N ALA A 75 15.21 20.07 -7.60
CA ALA A 75 14.73 19.67 -8.92
C ALA A 75 13.47 18.80 -8.80
N PRO A 76 12.46 18.93 -9.68
CA PRO A 76 11.41 17.93 -9.81
C PRO A 76 12.03 16.61 -10.29
N THR A 77 12.36 15.71 -9.37
CA THR A 77 12.93 14.42 -9.75
C THR A 77 11.81 13.51 -10.25
N THR A 78 11.87 13.17 -11.55
CA THR A 78 11.05 12.11 -12.16
C THR A 78 11.48 10.71 -11.70
N ASN A 79 12.57 10.62 -10.95
CA ASN A 79 13.18 9.37 -10.52
C ASN A 79 12.66 8.95 -9.15
N VAL A 80 11.67 8.08 -9.19
CA VAL A 80 11.19 7.33 -8.03
C VAL A 80 12.30 6.37 -7.60
N SER A 81 13.07 6.70 -6.56
CA SER A 81 13.92 5.69 -5.90
C SER A 81 13.03 4.83 -5.05
N THR A 82 12.87 3.60 -5.50
CA THR A 82 12.18 2.56 -4.75
C THR A 82 13.22 1.71 -4.05
N PHE A 83 13.09 1.57 -2.74
CA PHE A 83 13.68 0.44 -2.04
C PHE A 83 12.56 -0.34 -1.41
N THR A 84 12.79 -1.65 -1.30
CA THR A 84 11.75 -2.59 -0.94
C THR A 84 12.19 -3.37 0.27
N THR A 85 11.36 -3.33 1.31
CA THR A 85 11.59 -4.06 2.56
C THR A 85 10.29 -4.72 3.01
N THR A 86 10.35 -5.64 3.97
CA THR A 86 9.16 -6.40 4.41
C THR A 86 8.84 -6.09 5.86
N LEU A 87 7.56 -5.81 6.14
CA LEU A 87 7.02 -5.72 7.49
C LEU A 87 6.12 -6.92 7.76
N GLY A 88 6.48 -7.73 8.76
CA GLY A 88 5.73 -8.90 9.16
C GLY A 88 4.34 -8.57 9.70
N ARG A 89 3.43 -9.55 9.66
CA ARG A 89 2.08 -9.45 10.25
C ARG A 89 2.15 -9.22 11.76
N GLY A 90 1.30 -8.37 12.30
CA GLY A 90 1.26 -8.04 13.74
C GLY A 90 2.52 -7.33 14.26
N ILE A 91 3.42 -6.89 13.38
CA ILE A 91 4.66 -6.21 13.75
C ILE A 91 4.49 -4.71 13.58
N SER A 92 5.06 -3.96 14.52
CA SER A 92 5.28 -2.52 14.38
C SER A 92 6.76 -2.24 14.26
N GLN A 93 7.13 -1.37 13.34
CA GLN A 93 8.53 -1.03 13.09
C GLN A 93 8.70 0.46 12.84
N MET A 94 9.83 0.98 13.31
CA MET A 94 10.20 2.37 13.13
C MET A 94 10.88 2.55 11.77
N ILE A 95 10.40 3.52 11.01
CA ILE A 95 11.09 4.14 9.89
C ILE A 95 11.73 5.43 10.42
N SER A 96 13.00 5.67 10.13
CA SER A 96 13.65 6.95 10.43
C SER A 96 14.10 7.66 9.16
N PHE A 97 13.93 8.97 9.15
CA PHE A 97 14.32 9.87 8.08
C PHE A 97 15.33 10.85 8.67
N SER A 98 16.61 10.62 8.38
CA SER A 98 17.72 11.42 8.89
C SER A 98 18.55 11.93 7.73
N GLY A 99 18.44 13.23 7.47
CA GLY A 99 19.04 13.84 6.30
C GLY A 99 18.51 13.25 4.99
N GLN A 100 19.38 12.59 4.25
CA GLN A 100 19.08 11.90 2.98
C GLN A 100 19.05 10.39 3.15
N ASN A 101 19.03 9.89 4.40
CA ASN A 101 18.94 8.48 4.69
C ASN A 101 17.54 8.14 5.20
N ILE A 102 16.97 7.09 4.63
CA ILE A 102 15.75 6.44 5.12
C ILE A 102 16.15 5.08 5.66
N THR A 103 15.91 4.84 6.95
CA THR A 103 16.24 3.59 7.62
C THR A 103 14.96 2.87 8.04
N PHE A 104 14.88 1.57 7.75
CA PHE A 104 13.81 0.68 8.18
C PHE A 104 14.41 -0.60 8.74
N GLY A 105 14.27 -0.82 10.05
CA GLY A 105 14.97 -1.91 10.72
C GLY A 105 16.49 -1.81 10.56
N SER A 106 17.10 -2.83 9.97
CA SER A 106 18.54 -2.88 9.68
C SER A 106 18.91 -2.29 8.31
N GLU A 107 17.93 -1.98 7.47
CA GLU A 107 18.18 -1.48 6.12
C GLU A 107 18.23 0.05 6.13
N THR A 108 19.22 0.61 5.45
CA THR A 108 19.32 2.06 5.23
C THR A 108 19.47 2.33 3.75
N LYS A 109 18.68 3.28 3.24
CA LYS A 109 18.72 3.72 1.86
C LYS A 109 19.08 5.20 1.78
N ASP A 110 20.10 5.50 0.98
CA ASP A 110 20.44 6.87 0.59
C ASP A 110 19.54 7.33 -0.58
N ILE A 111 18.91 8.49 -0.42
CA ILE A 111 18.07 9.18 -1.41
C ILE A 111 18.74 10.45 -1.97
N SER A 112 20.06 10.56 -1.85
CA SER A 112 20.79 11.77 -2.23
C SER A 112 20.65 12.13 -3.71
N THR A 113 20.66 11.11 -4.57
CA THR A 113 20.43 11.28 -6.02
C THR A 113 19.01 11.77 -6.36
N GLN A 114 18.03 11.61 -5.47
CA GLN A 114 16.63 12.05 -5.68
C GLN A 114 16.34 13.42 -5.07
N THR A 115 17.10 13.80 -4.06
CA THR A 115 16.94 15.09 -3.37
C THR A 115 17.93 16.14 -3.88
N GLY A 116 18.85 15.77 -4.77
CA GLY A 116 19.74 16.70 -5.47
C GLY A 116 20.68 17.49 -4.55
N GLY A 117 20.86 17.06 -3.30
CA GLY A 117 21.63 17.77 -2.28
C GLY A 117 22.97 17.09 -1.99
N THR A 118 24.09 17.69 -2.38
CA THR A 118 25.40 17.31 -1.85
C THR A 118 25.60 17.96 -0.48
N GLY A 119 25.71 17.16 0.59
CA GLY A 119 26.19 17.55 1.93
C GLY A 119 25.51 18.75 2.61
N ASN A 120 24.83 18.55 3.73
CA ASN A 120 24.25 19.61 4.60
C ASN A 120 23.38 20.72 3.96
N SER A 121 23.20 20.75 2.64
CA SER A 121 22.34 21.70 1.95
C SER A 121 20.90 21.34 2.27
N LEU A 122 20.26 22.19 3.08
CA LEU A 122 18.89 21.99 3.56
C LEU A 122 17.94 22.03 2.37
N THR A 123 17.48 20.85 1.98
CA THR A 123 16.56 20.65 0.87
C THR A 123 15.28 20.05 1.45
N ALA A 124 14.13 20.60 1.07
CA ALA A 124 12.84 20.02 1.40
C ALA A 124 12.44 18.99 0.34
N TYR A 125 11.80 17.90 0.75
CA TYR A 125 11.30 16.87 -0.16
C TYR A 125 10.01 16.24 0.36
N GLY A 126 9.19 15.73 -0.57
CA GLY A 126 8.01 14.93 -0.26
C GLY A 126 8.26 13.45 -0.53
N LEU A 127 7.53 12.59 0.18
CA LEU A 127 7.62 11.14 0.02
C LEU A 127 6.23 10.51 -0.14
N ARG A 128 6.21 9.35 -0.81
CA ARG A 128 5.12 8.38 -0.76
C ARG A 128 5.65 7.05 -0.26
N LEU A 129 5.05 6.49 0.79
CA LEU A 129 5.22 5.07 1.13
C LEU A 129 4.10 4.29 0.47
N THR A 130 4.43 3.17 -0.15
CA THR A 130 3.48 2.19 -0.70
C THR A 130 3.67 0.91 0.07
N LEU A 131 2.58 0.37 0.59
CA LEU A 131 2.55 -0.90 1.30
C LEU A 131 1.71 -1.82 0.43
N ALA A 132 2.33 -2.87 -0.09
CA ALA A 132 1.68 -3.82 -0.96
C ALA A 132 1.64 -5.19 -0.28
N SER A 133 0.53 -5.88 -0.39
CA SER A 133 0.44 -7.29 -0.02
C SER A 133 -0.27 -8.06 -1.11
N THR A 134 0.01 -9.36 -1.18
CA THR A 134 -0.80 -10.27 -1.98
C THR A 134 -2.15 -10.56 -1.32
N GLY A 135 -2.38 -10.16 -0.06
CA GLY A 135 -3.68 -10.29 0.61
C GLY A 135 -4.68 -9.19 0.25
N SER A 136 -5.97 -9.46 0.48
CA SER A 136 -7.08 -8.57 0.11
C SER A 136 -7.63 -7.69 1.24
N ASP A 137 -6.98 -7.69 2.41
CA ASP A 137 -7.47 -6.98 3.60
C ASP A 137 -6.67 -5.72 3.93
N LEU A 138 -5.67 -5.34 3.12
CA LEU A 138 -4.82 -4.19 3.42
C LEU A 138 -5.58 -2.87 3.25
N ASN A 139 -5.59 -2.04 4.29
CA ASN A 139 -6.26 -0.74 4.27
C ASN A 139 -5.66 0.23 5.29
N CYS A 140 -6.08 1.49 5.28
CA CYS A 140 -5.59 2.53 6.19
C CYS A 140 -5.97 2.31 7.66
N LYS A 141 -6.94 1.43 7.96
CA LYS A 141 -7.34 1.13 9.35
C LYS A 141 -6.46 0.07 9.98
N ASN A 142 -5.93 -0.88 9.20
CA ASN A 142 -5.03 -1.92 9.71
C ASN A 142 -3.55 -1.68 9.39
N MET A 143 -3.25 -0.73 8.49
CA MET A 143 -1.93 -0.15 8.35
C MET A 143 -1.98 1.23 8.94
N THR A 144 -1.56 1.37 10.20
CA THR A 144 -1.55 2.67 10.90
C THR A 144 -0.13 3.17 11.06
N MET A 145 0.08 4.47 10.89
CA MET A 145 1.37 5.12 11.07
C MET A 145 1.23 6.30 12.04
N ALA A 146 2.30 6.57 12.79
CA ALA A 146 2.44 7.78 13.60
C ALA A 146 3.86 8.34 13.46
N CYS A 147 3.98 9.61 13.05
CA CYS A 147 5.26 10.25 12.81
C CYS A 147 5.58 11.30 13.88
N PHE A 148 6.85 11.39 14.25
CA PHE A 148 7.34 12.28 15.29
C PHE A 148 8.65 12.93 14.87
N GLN A 149 8.86 14.20 15.21
CA GLN A 149 10.09 14.92 14.89
C GLN A 149 10.92 15.18 16.13
N GLY A 150 12.24 15.06 15.98
CA GLY A 150 13.24 15.46 16.96
C GLY A 150 13.61 14.36 17.97
N THR A 151 14.56 14.71 18.82
CA THR A 151 15.12 13.85 19.88
C THR A 151 14.58 14.18 21.28
N THR A 152 13.69 15.17 21.39
CA THR A 152 13.13 15.65 22.66
C THR A 152 12.05 14.71 23.20
N SER A 153 11.89 14.67 24.53
CA SER A 153 10.80 13.96 25.20
C SER A 153 9.86 14.97 25.89
N PRO A 154 8.54 14.97 25.61
CA PRO A 154 7.86 14.15 24.61
C PRO A 154 8.20 14.59 23.16
N LYS A 155 8.18 13.65 22.21
CA LYS A 155 8.42 13.96 20.80
C LYS A 155 7.21 14.71 20.22
N ARG A 156 7.44 15.69 19.35
CA ARG A 156 6.37 16.44 18.68
C ARG A 156 5.78 15.59 17.55
N ASN A 157 4.45 15.43 17.53
CA ASN A 157 3.75 14.73 16.44
C ASN A 157 3.89 15.53 15.13
N VAL A 158 4.23 14.84 14.05
CA VAL A 158 4.25 15.38 12.69
C VAL A 158 2.85 15.16 12.11
N LEU A 159 2.07 16.24 12.02
CA LEU A 159 0.77 16.23 11.35
C LEU A 159 0.95 16.56 9.86
N GLY A 160 -0.08 16.25 9.07
CA GLY A 160 -0.18 16.64 7.66
C GLY A 160 0.18 15.55 6.65
N TYR A 161 0.16 14.27 7.04
CA TYR A 161 0.26 13.16 6.09
C TYR A 161 -1.09 12.46 5.93
N ILE A 162 -1.27 11.83 4.76
CA ILE A 162 -2.53 11.20 4.36
C ILE A 162 -2.27 9.74 4.07
N CYS A 163 -3.12 8.86 4.60
CA CYS A 163 -3.24 7.49 4.17
C CYS A 163 -4.39 7.36 3.16
N GLU A 164 -4.15 6.73 2.01
CA GLU A 164 -5.17 6.27 1.06
C GLU A 164 -4.97 4.77 0.82
N ASP A 165 -6.03 3.99 0.68
CA ASP A 165 -5.94 2.58 0.25
C ASP A 165 -6.70 2.32 -1.04
N ASP A 166 -6.47 1.16 -1.64
CA ASP A 166 -7.26 0.65 -2.77
C ASP A 166 -8.41 -0.28 -2.35
N SER A 167 -8.70 -0.35 -1.04
CA SER A 167 -9.76 -1.19 -0.50
C SER A 167 -11.15 -0.60 -0.78
N THR A 168 -12.19 -1.44 -0.69
CA THR A 168 -13.60 -1.02 -0.74
C THR A 168 -14.24 -0.96 0.65
N SER A 169 -13.42 -0.99 1.71
CA SER A 169 -13.89 -1.05 3.11
C SER A 169 -14.30 0.31 3.71
N GLY A 170 -14.19 1.38 2.92
CA GLY A 170 -14.58 2.72 3.32
C GLY A 170 -16.08 2.99 3.18
N PRO A 171 -16.54 4.17 3.65
CA PRO A 171 -17.94 4.56 3.55
C PRO A 171 -18.45 4.54 2.11
N GLY A 172 -19.58 3.86 1.89
CA GLY A 172 -20.20 3.72 0.56
C GLY A 172 -19.42 2.82 -0.41
N GLY A 173 -18.54 1.95 0.08
CA GLY A 173 -17.73 1.06 -0.77
C GLY A 173 -16.51 1.73 -1.41
N ASN A 174 -16.19 2.96 -0.96
CA ASN A 174 -15.06 3.73 -1.47
C ASN A 174 -13.76 3.37 -0.71
N LYS A 175 -12.64 3.86 -1.26
CA LYS A 175 -11.33 3.87 -0.61
C LYS A 175 -11.39 4.54 0.77
N ASN A 176 -10.62 4.05 1.74
CA ASN A 176 -10.41 4.86 2.94
C ASN A 176 -9.37 5.94 2.63
N VAL A 177 -9.65 7.16 3.09
CA VAL A 177 -8.70 8.27 3.12
C VAL A 177 -8.68 8.80 4.55
N LEU A 178 -7.53 8.71 5.22
CA LEU A 178 -7.33 9.18 6.59
C LEU A 178 -6.25 10.26 6.60
N GLY A 179 -6.59 11.45 7.11
CA GLY A 179 -5.63 12.51 7.39
C GLY A 179 -5.22 12.50 8.86
N PHE A 180 -3.93 12.72 9.13
CA PHE A 180 -3.34 12.75 10.46
C PHE A 180 -2.75 14.12 10.77
#